data_AF-A0A968TSV0-F1
#
_entry.id   AF-A0A968TSV0-F1
#
_cell.length_a   1.000
_cell.length_b   1.000
_cell.length_c   1.000
_cell.angle_alpha   90.00
_cell.angle_beta   90.00
_cell.angle_gamma   90.00
#
_symmetry.space_group_name_H-M   'P 1'
#
loop_
_entity.id
_entity.type
_entity.pdbx_description
1 polymer ?
#
loop_
_entity_poly.entity_id
_entity_poly.type
_entity_poly.pdbx_seq_one_letter_code
_entity_poly.pdbx_strand_id
1 'polypeptide(L)'
;MRTSLSGAALLAHYEAQLMQAGWIRQAGEALDRVLWSGWTLRDRSLQLLLSFVADDELTDHYAASLRLLNLNNFDEVTLLDFDRSISPTGSIPEEIIWQLLAPDFATVTAKQIWTGQLPPELPIAIELPAETEVLGSLFEPEQEEGEGDRFALFLVAPLTSDQVWQQFTRSLLRSGWQLLMQYSASDLGFMATEKRWHSASFISPTGEAECYVSLEAVERQCFDLRLIWLPRFLDELDQEFADRIADLPAIALEAPEPIEAASSDDPPA
;
A
#
# COMPACT_ATOMS: atom_id res chain seq x y z
N MET A 1 9.97 14.78 -16.06
CA MET A 1 9.75 15.35 -17.42
C MET A 1 9.73 16.88 -17.33
N ARG A 2 10.33 17.59 -18.30
CA ARG A 2 10.23 19.05 -18.39
C ARG A 2 9.26 19.44 -19.50
N THR A 3 8.30 20.31 -19.21
CA THR A 3 7.31 20.75 -20.17
C THR A 3 6.95 22.20 -19.91
N SER A 4 6.64 22.97 -20.95
CA SER A 4 6.09 24.33 -20.77
C SER A 4 4.56 24.34 -20.67
N LEU A 5 3.94 23.16 -20.66
CA LEU A 5 2.50 23.02 -20.52
C LEU A 5 2.14 23.14 -19.04
N SER A 6 1.06 23.88 -18.76
CA SER A 6 0.42 23.81 -17.44
C SER A 6 -0.09 22.40 -17.18
N GLY A 7 -0.30 22.07 -15.91
CA GLY A 7 -0.84 20.77 -15.52
C GLY A 7 -2.11 20.37 -16.27
N ALA A 8 -3.11 21.26 -16.30
CA ALA A 8 -4.35 21.02 -17.04
C ALA A 8 -4.13 20.80 -18.54
N ALA A 9 -3.22 21.56 -19.16
CA ALA A 9 -2.90 21.40 -20.59
C ALA A 9 -2.15 20.09 -20.86
N LEU A 10 -1.30 19.67 -19.93
CA LEU A 10 -0.58 18.40 -20.00
C LEU A 10 -1.54 17.22 -19.88
N LEU A 11 -2.43 17.23 -18.88
CA LEU A 11 -3.46 16.20 -18.73
C LEU A 11 -4.29 16.10 -20.02
N ALA A 12 -4.88 17.21 -20.47
CA ALA A 12 -5.69 17.25 -21.69
C ALA A 12 -4.96 16.76 -22.94
N HIS A 13 -3.65 17.03 -23.06
CA HIS A 13 -2.83 16.54 -24.15
C HIS A 13 -2.78 15.00 -24.19
N TYR A 14 -2.55 14.36 -23.05
CA TYR A 14 -2.51 12.90 -22.97
C TYR A 14 -3.89 12.27 -22.99
N GLU A 15 -4.91 12.90 -22.41
CA GLU A 15 -6.30 12.43 -22.50
C GLU A 15 -6.73 12.29 -23.97
N ALA A 16 -6.40 13.28 -24.81
CA ALA A 16 -6.71 13.24 -26.23
C ALA A 16 -6.02 12.05 -26.94
N GLN A 17 -4.77 11.75 -26.59
CA GLN A 17 -4.03 10.61 -27.14
C GLN A 17 -4.65 9.27 -26.71
N LEU A 18 -5.00 9.14 -25.43
CA LEU A 18 -5.63 7.93 -24.88
C LEU A 18 -7.01 7.69 -25.51
N MET A 19 -7.83 8.73 -25.65
CA MET A 19 -9.12 8.63 -26.34
C MET A 19 -8.95 8.22 -27.81
N GLN A 20 -7.96 8.80 -28.51
CA GLN A 20 -7.66 8.42 -29.90
C GLN A 20 -7.20 6.96 -30.01
N ALA A 21 -6.50 6.45 -29.00
CA ALA A 21 -6.09 5.05 -28.89
C ALA A 21 -7.21 4.10 -28.42
N GLY A 22 -8.43 4.62 -28.19
CA GLY A 22 -9.60 3.81 -27.85
C GLY A 22 -9.80 3.55 -26.36
N TRP A 23 -9.04 4.21 -25.48
CA TRP A 23 -9.25 4.20 -24.05
C TRP A 23 -10.47 5.03 -23.66
N ILE A 24 -11.15 4.61 -22.60
CA ILE A 24 -12.30 5.30 -22.03
C ILE A 24 -11.91 5.79 -20.64
N ARG A 25 -12.05 7.10 -20.40
CA ARG A 25 -11.82 7.72 -19.09
C ARG A 25 -12.88 7.24 -18.10
N GLN A 26 -12.44 6.70 -16.96
CA GLN A 26 -13.31 6.29 -15.87
C GLN A 26 -13.42 7.40 -14.81
N ALA A 27 -12.26 7.93 -14.42
CA ALA A 27 -12.15 8.95 -13.39
C ALA A 27 -10.92 9.81 -13.65
N GLY A 28 -10.79 10.90 -12.91
CA GLY A 28 -9.59 11.71 -12.91
C GLY A 28 -9.85 13.09 -12.35
N GLU A 29 -8.86 13.61 -11.64
CA GLU A 29 -8.93 14.86 -10.92
C GLU A 29 -7.62 15.64 -11.08
N ALA A 30 -7.76 16.97 -10.99
CA ALA A 30 -6.65 17.89 -10.91
C ALA A 30 -6.69 18.53 -9.52
N LEU A 31 -5.77 18.08 -8.67
CA LEU A 31 -5.46 18.70 -7.40
C LEU A 31 -4.29 19.68 -7.62
N ASP A 32 -3.98 20.51 -6.63
CA ASP A 32 -3.01 21.62 -6.76
C ASP A 32 -1.70 21.15 -7.41
N ARG A 33 -1.16 20.02 -6.93
CA ARG A 33 0.16 19.54 -7.34
C ARG A 33 0.13 18.26 -8.14
N VAL A 34 -1.01 17.60 -8.26
CA VAL A 34 -1.13 16.37 -9.04
C VAL A 34 -2.34 16.32 -9.89
N LEU A 35 -2.13 15.66 -11.01
CA LEU A 35 -3.12 15.45 -12.02
C LEU A 35 -3.12 13.95 -12.26
N TRP A 36 -4.28 13.33 -12.14
CA TRP A 36 -4.39 11.92 -12.47
C TRP A 36 -5.64 11.65 -13.29
N SER A 37 -5.58 10.59 -14.08
CA SER A 37 -6.73 10.08 -14.80
C SER A 37 -6.63 8.56 -14.91
N GLY A 38 -7.74 7.90 -14.59
CA GLY A 38 -7.92 6.46 -14.70
C GLY A 38 -8.68 6.12 -15.97
N TRP A 39 -8.22 5.09 -16.67
CA TRP A 39 -8.69 4.70 -17.99
C TRP A 39 -8.89 3.19 -18.08
N THR A 40 -9.83 2.78 -18.92
CA THR A 40 -10.02 1.37 -19.28
C THR A 40 -10.05 1.21 -20.78
N LEU A 41 -9.56 0.08 -21.28
CA LEU A 41 -9.80 -0.31 -22.66
C LEU A 41 -11.29 -0.70 -22.84
N ARG A 42 -11.83 -0.63 -24.07
CA ARG A 42 -13.26 -0.90 -24.35
C ARG A 42 -13.74 -2.27 -23.86
N ASP A 43 -12.89 -3.28 -23.92
CA ASP A 43 -13.17 -4.64 -23.46
C ASP A 43 -12.95 -4.84 -21.96
N ARG A 44 -12.52 -3.77 -21.24
CA ARG A 44 -12.19 -3.76 -19.81
C ARG A 44 -11.07 -4.74 -19.41
N SER A 45 -10.32 -5.27 -20.37
CA SER A 45 -9.20 -6.19 -20.09
C SER A 45 -8.02 -5.49 -19.42
N LEU A 46 -7.84 -4.20 -19.73
CA LEU A 46 -6.73 -3.37 -19.24
C LEU A 46 -7.26 -2.11 -18.56
N GLN A 47 -6.62 -1.77 -17.46
CA GLN A 47 -6.71 -0.47 -16.80
C GLN A 47 -5.41 0.29 -16.98
N LEU A 48 -5.52 1.61 -17.09
CA LEU A 48 -4.38 2.49 -17.21
C LEU A 48 -4.55 3.66 -16.25
N LEU A 49 -3.52 3.91 -15.45
CA LEU A 49 -3.42 5.09 -14.62
C LEU A 49 -2.35 6.01 -15.22
N LEU A 50 -2.78 7.23 -15.55
CA LEU A 50 -1.89 8.32 -15.88
C LEU A 50 -1.83 9.29 -14.73
N SER A 51 -0.63 9.64 -14.29
CA SER A 51 -0.43 10.59 -13.21
C SER A 51 0.75 11.54 -13.47
N PHE A 52 0.63 12.75 -12.94
CA PHE A 52 1.64 13.80 -12.98
C PHE A 52 1.78 14.43 -11.61
N VAL A 53 3.01 14.65 -11.13
CA VAL A 53 3.32 15.34 -9.87
C VAL A 53 4.21 16.53 -10.14
N ALA A 54 3.76 17.73 -9.77
CA ALA A 54 4.53 18.95 -9.89
C ALA A 54 5.72 18.96 -8.89
N ASP A 55 6.89 19.34 -9.41
CA ASP A 55 8.11 19.56 -8.63
C ASP A 55 7.95 20.82 -7.76
N ASP A 56 8.33 20.74 -6.48
CA ASP A 56 8.25 21.83 -5.50
C ASP A 56 9.16 23.02 -5.85
N GLU A 57 10.32 22.74 -6.42
CA GLU A 57 11.34 23.76 -6.63
C GLU A 57 11.22 24.41 -8.02
N LEU A 58 10.49 23.75 -8.92
CA LEU A 58 10.48 24.06 -10.33
C LEU A 58 9.04 24.10 -10.85
N THR A 59 8.47 25.31 -10.82
CA THR A 59 7.24 25.61 -11.56
C THR A 59 7.46 25.18 -13.03
N ASP A 60 6.70 24.21 -13.51
CA ASP A 60 6.76 23.58 -14.86
C ASP A 60 7.54 22.24 -14.98
N HIS A 61 7.98 21.66 -13.86
CA HIS A 61 8.52 20.30 -13.86
C HIS A 61 7.51 19.32 -13.28
N TYR A 62 7.35 18.18 -13.96
CA TYR A 62 6.45 17.12 -13.51
C TYR A 62 7.16 15.78 -13.53
N ALA A 63 7.08 15.03 -12.43
CA ALA A 63 7.22 13.57 -12.47
C ALA A 63 5.97 13.01 -13.14
N ALA A 64 6.12 12.08 -14.08
CA ALA A 64 4.99 11.47 -14.77
C ALA A 64 5.07 9.96 -14.63
N SER A 65 3.94 9.32 -14.40
CA SER A 65 3.83 7.87 -14.32
C SER A 65 2.69 7.40 -15.21
N LEU A 66 2.97 6.35 -15.99
CA LEU A 66 1.98 5.61 -16.76
C LEU A 66 2.02 4.15 -16.33
N ARG A 67 0.98 3.72 -15.63
CA ARG A 67 0.84 2.33 -15.16
C ARG A 67 -0.24 1.64 -15.94
N LEU A 68 0.06 0.41 -16.36
CA LEU A 68 -0.88 -0.47 -17.04
C LEU A 68 -1.12 -1.67 -16.13
N LEU A 69 -2.38 -1.92 -15.79
CA LEU A 69 -2.81 -3.10 -15.05
C LEU A 69 -3.60 -4.02 -15.97
N ASN A 70 -3.23 -5.29 -16.02
CA ASN A 70 -4.02 -6.31 -16.68
C ASN A 70 -4.94 -6.99 -15.65
N LEU A 71 -6.25 -6.81 -15.82
CA LEU A 71 -7.24 -7.33 -14.86
C LEU A 71 -7.40 -8.84 -14.90
N ASN A 72 -6.91 -9.51 -15.96
CA ASN A 72 -7.07 -10.95 -16.08
C ASN A 72 -6.06 -11.73 -15.23
N ASN A 73 -4.95 -11.10 -14.84
CA ASN A 73 -3.86 -11.76 -14.11
C ASN A 73 -3.24 -10.89 -13.00
N PHE A 74 -3.77 -9.68 -12.79
CA PHE A 74 -3.27 -8.70 -11.83
C PHE A 74 -1.79 -8.33 -12.04
N ASP A 75 -1.26 -8.53 -13.25
CA ASP A 75 0.08 -8.09 -13.58
C ASP A 75 0.08 -6.57 -13.77
N GLU A 76 0.84 -5.87 -12.93
CA GLU A 76 1.13 -4.46 -13.10
C GLU A 76 2.42 -4.27 -13.91
N VAL A 77 2.33 -3.48 -14.96
CA VAL A 77 3.49 -3.03 -15.74
C VAL A 77 3.56 -1.51 -15.66
N THR A 78 4.61 -0.98 -15.02
CA THR A 78 4.96 0.43 -15.15
C THR A 78 5.55 0.64 -16.54
N LEU A 79 4.79 1.28 -17.44
CA LEU A 79 5.21 1.51 -18.82
C LEU A 79 6.20 2.66 -18.94
N LEU A 80 6.01 3.70 -18.13
CA LEU A 80 6.86 4.88 -18.07
C LEU A 80 6.94 5.37 -16.64
N ASP A 81 8.16 5.43 -16.12
CA ASP A 81 8.49 6.02 -14.83
C ASP A 81 9.51 7.13 -15.09
N PHE A 82 9.04 8.37 -15.12
CA PHE A 82 9.91 9.51 -15.41
C PHE A 82 10.57 10.01 -14.12
N ASP A 83 11.74 9.43 -13.84
CA ASP A 83 12.76 9.92 -12.92
C ASP A 83 12.37 10.00 -11.43
N ARG A 84 12.55 8.88 -10.71
CA ARG A 84 12.43 8.80 -9.24
C ARG A 84 13.55 9.53 -8.48
N SER A 85 14.52 10.16 -9.15
CA SER A 85 15.57 10.91 -8.46
C SER A 85 15.08 12.23 -7.86
N ILE A 86 13.86 12.65 -8.19
CA ILE A 86 13.14 13.71 -7.50
C ILE A 86 12.60 13.11 -6.19
N SER A 87 13.49 12.91 -5.21
CA SER A 87 13.09 12.61 -3.85
C SER A 87 12.55 13.93 -3.27
N PRO A 88 11.23 14.05 -3.02
CA PRO A 88 10.73 15.27 -2.40
C PRO A 88 11.33 15.32 -0.99
N THR A 89 12.27 16.22 -0.76
CA THR A 89 12.81 16.51 0.58
C THR A 89 11.79 17.26 1.48
N GLY A 90 10.50 17.00 1.27
CA GLY A 90 9.35 17.61 1.95
C GLY A 90 8.22 16.60 2.14
N SER A 91 7.12 17.04 2.75
CA SER A 91 5.90 16.23 2.94
C SER A 91 5.52 15.54 1.64
N ILE A 92 5.34 14.21 1.66
CA ILE A 92 4.90 13.47 0.48
C ILE A 92 3.55 14.07 0.07
N PRO A 93 3.45 14.67 -1.13
CA PRO A 93 2.22 15.32 -1.56
C PRO A 93 1.07 14.32 -1.46
N GLU A 94 -0.11 14.79 -1.02
CA GLU A 94 -1.37 14.03 -0.88
C GLU A 94 -1.63 13.11 -2.08
N GLU A 95 -1.04 13.46 -3.19
CA GLU A 95 -1.33 12.92 -4.48
C GLU A 95 -0.28 11.95 -5.03
N ILE A 96 0.87 11.78 -4.36
CA ILE A 96 1.66 10.55 -4.46
C ILE A 96 0.91 9.41 -3.78
N ILE A 97 0.18 9.70 -2.68
CA ILE A 97 -0.68 8.73 -2.01
C ILE A 97 -1.75 8.25 -2.99
N TRP A 98 -2.42 9.15 -3.71
CA TRP A 98 -3.37 8.76 -4.76
C TRP A 98 -2.77 7.85 -5.84
N GLN A 99 -1.49 7.98 -6.17
CA GLN A 99 -0.81 7.09 -7.14
C GLN A 99 -0.44 5.73 -6.56
N LEU A 100 -0.06 5.70 -5.28
CA LEU A 100 0.17 4.46 -4.55
C LEU A 100 -1.16 3.72 -4.28
N LEU A 101 -2.24 4.49 -4.11
CA LEU A 101 -3.64 4.09 -3.97
C LEU A 101 -4.38 3.90 -5.30
N ALA A 102 -3.72 3.66 -6.44
CA ALA A 102 -4.44 3.60 -7.73
C ALA A 102 -4.32 2.33 -8.60
N PRO A 103 -3.37 1.39 -8.40
CA PRO A 103 -3.33 0.19 -9.24
C PRO A 103 -4.59 -0.68 -9.10
N ASP A 104 -5.03 -1.04 -7.90
CA ASP A 104 -6.21 -1.89 -7.64
C ASP A 104 -7.60 -1.18 -7.77
N PHE A 105 -7.73 -0.04 -8.47
CA PHE A 105 -8.81 0.94 -8.17
C PHE A 105 -9.90 1.20 -9.20
N ALA A 106 -9.82 0.71 -10.45
CA ALA A 106 -10.82 1.15 -11.43
C ALA A 106 -12.19 0.42 -11.41
N THR A 107 -12.52 -0.37 -10.37
CA THR A 107 -13.82 -1.07 -10.30
C THR A 107 -14.62 -0.94 -9.00
N VAL A 108 -14.11 -0.35 -7.92
CA VAL A 108 -14.85 -0.36 -6.64
C VAL A 108 -15.50 1.00 -6.36
N THR A 109 -16.82 1.03 -6.35
CA THR A 109 -17.64 2.24 -6.16
C THR A 109 -17.82 2.66 -4.69
N ALA A 110 -17.23 1.95 -3.74
CA ALA A 110 -17.42 2.19 -2.29
C ALA A 110 -16.10 2.41 -1.53
N LYS A 111 -15.07 2.94 -2.19
CA LYS A 111 -13.78 3.24 -1.53
C LYS A 111 -13.87 4.51 -0.70
N GLN A 112 -13.35 4.49 0.52
CA GLN A 112 -13.19 5.67 1.38
C GLN A 112 -11.70 5.95 1.59
N ILE A 113 -11.28 7.20 1.43
CA ILE A 113 -9.87 7.59 1.47
C ILE A 113 -9.71 8.72 2.50
N TRP A 114 -8.67 8.60 3.32
CA TRP A 114 -8.32 9.61 4.32
C TRP A 114 -6.86 10.00 4.17
N THR A 115 -6.60 11.30 4.25
CA THR A 115 -5.26 11.88 4.11
C THR A 115 -4.77 12.34 5.47
N GLY A 116 -3.51 12.04 5.78
CA GLY A 116 -2.93 12.30 7.10
C GLY A 116 -3.45 11.40 8.23
N GLN A 117 -4.34 10.46 7.95
CA GLN A 117 -5.18 9.79 8.95
C GLN A 117 -5.37 8.31 8.66
N LEU A 118 -5.60 7.54 9.73
CA LEU A 118 -6.04 6.15 9.65
C LEU A 118 -7.57 6.06 9.44
N PRO A 119 -8.06 4.99 8.82
CA PRO A 119 -9.49 4.74 8.69
C PRO A 119 -10.13 4.61 10.09
N PRO A 120 -11.22 5.34 10.40
CA PRO A 120 -11.89 5.23 11.69
C PRO A 120 -12.54 3.86 11.90
N GLU A 121 -12.79 3.10 10.83
CA GLU A 121 -13.35 1.75 10.83
C GLU A 121 -12.32 0.64 11.05
N LEU A 122 -11.03 0.96 11.29
CA LEU A 122 -10.03 -0.07 11.52
C LEU A 122 -10.45 -1.00 12.67
N PRO A 123 -10.53 -2.32 12.42
CA PRO A 123 -11.04 -3.28 13.41
C PRO A 123 -10.05 -3.52 14.56
N ILE A 124 -8.84 -2.96 14.46
CA ILE A 124 -7.75 -3.12 15.41
C ILE A 124 -7.10 -1.78 15.72
N ALA A 125 -6.76 -1.59 17.00
CA ALA A 125 -5.88 -0.50 17.41
C ALA A 125 -4.45 -0.84 16.99
N ILE A 126 -3.95 -0.16 15.97
CA ILE A 126 -2.58 -0.32 15.46
C ILE A 126 -1.68 0.70 16.15
N GLU A 127 -0.65 0.23 16.85
CA GLU A 127 0.44 1.08 17.32
C GLU A 127 1.45 1.28 16.19
N LEU A 128 1.41 2.45 15.55
CA LEU A 128 2.43 2.85 14.58
C LEU A 128 3.77 3.16 15.30
N PRO A 129 4.92 3.00 14.61
CA PRO A 129 6.19 3.49 15.11
C PRO A 129 6.19 4.94 15.55
N ALA A 130 7.01 5.27 16.55
CA ALA A 130 7.26 6.66 16.90
C ALA A 130 7.74 7.42 15.67
N GLU A 131 7.31 8.68 15.54
CA GLU A 131 7.66 9.53 14.39
C GLU A 131 7.17 8.98 13.04
N THR A 132 6.21 8.04 13.05
CA THR A 132 5.52 7.64 11.82
C THR A 132 4.53 8.72 11.41
N GLU A 133 4.63 9.15 10.17
CA GLU A 133 3.63 9.96 9.49
C GLU A 133 2.73 9.04 8.68
N VAL A 134 1.42 9.11 8.93
CA VAL A 134 0.43 8.48 8.04
C VAL A 134 0.22 9.44 6.90
N LEU A 135 0.68 9.08 5.71
CA LEU A 135 0.45 9.89 4.53
C LEU A 135 -1.03 9.84 4.19
N GLY A 136 -1.58 8.63 4.14
CA GLY A 136 -2.99 8.42 3.91
C GLY A 136 -3.37 6.96 4.04
N SER A 137 -4.66 6.73 3.87
CA SER A 137 -5.25 5.43 4.06
C SER A 137 -6.47 5.24 3.18
N LEU A 138 -6.84 3.98 3.03
CA LEU A 138 -7.94 3.53 2.24
C LEU A 138 -8.71 2.46 3.01
N PHE A 139 -10.02 2.49 2.85
CA PHE A 139 -10.92 1.42 3.20
C PHE A 139 -11.73 0.99 1.97
N GLU A 140 -11.77 -0.31 1.77
CA GLU A 140 -12.59 -1.01 0.81
C GLU A 140 -13.48 -1.98 1.57
N PRO A 141 -14.78 -1.69 1.69
CA PRO A 141 -15.70 -2.62 2.29
C PRO A 141 -15.84 -3.86 1.40
N GLU A 142 -16.06 -5.00 2.04
CA GLU A 142 -16.37 -6.27 1.37
C GLU A 142 -17.43 -6.08 0.26
N GLN A 143 -17.11 -6.54 -0.95
CA GLN A 143 -18.02 -6.46 -2.11
C GLN A 143 -18.74 -7.79 -2.36
N GLU A 144 -18.06 -8.90 -2.11
CA GLU A 144 -18.56 -10.27 -2.24
C GLU A 144 -18.35 -11.03 -0.93
N GLU A 145 -19.31 -11.87 -0.57
CA GLU A 145 -19.28 -12.65 0.67
C GLU A 145 -18.00 -13.51 0.76
N GLY A 146 -17.20 -13.27 1.79
CA GLY A 146 -15.95 -13.99 2.07
C GLY A 146 -14.67 -13.28 1.61
N GLU A 147 -14.75 -12.15 0.89
CA GLU A 147 -13.55 -11.38 0.52
C GLU A 147 -13.01 -10.52 1.67
N GLY A 148 -13.86 -10.20 2.63
CA GLY A 148 -13.52 -9.36 3.77
C GLY A 148 -13.25 -7.89 3.44
N ASP A 149 -13.05 -7.13 4.51
CA ASP A 149 -12.78 -5.70 4.47
C ASP A 149 -11.28 -5.46 4.22
N ARG A 150 -10.95 -4.55 3.29
CA ARG A 150 -9.56 -4.25 2.92
C ARG A 150 -9.18 -2.85 3.37
N PHE A 151 -8.02 -2.73 3.98
CA PHE A 151 -7.41 -1.47 4.37
C PHE A 151 -6.01 -1.36 3.79
N ALA A 152 -5.66 -0.20 3.27
CA ALA A 152 -4.29 0.11 2.87
C ALA A 152 -3.83 1.37 3.58
N LEU A 153 -2.62 1.33 4.15
CA LEU A 153 -2.01 2.40 4.94
C LEU A 153 -0.67 2.77 4.31
N PHE A 154 -0.48 4.05 4.02
CA PHE A 154 0.77 4.58 3.45
C PHE A 154 1.50 5.35 4.53
N LEU A 155 2.69 4.88 4.87
CA LEU A 155 3.41 5.32 6.06
C LEU A 155 4.80 5.83 5.68
N VAL A 156 5.22 6.92 6.30
CA VAL A 156 6.64 7.29 6.38
C VAL A 156 7.10 7.07 7.80
N ALA A 157 8.17 6.31 7.98
CA ALA A 157 8.77 6.11 9.29
C ALA A 157 10.29 6.14 9.20
N PRO A 158 11.00 6.71 10.18
CA PRO A 158 12.46 6.73 10.22
C PRO A 158 13.08 5.36 10.57
N LEU A 159 12.40 4.27 10.18
CA LEU A 159 12.76 2.89 10.44
C LEU A 159 13.04 2.15 9.12
N THR A 160 13.66 0.99 9.23
CA THR A 160 13.78 0.02 8.12
C THR A 160 12.50 -0.80 7.97
N SER A 161 12.29 -1.46 6.82
CA SER A 161 11.15 -2.37 6.61
C SER A 161 11.03 -3.44 7.69
N ASP A 162 12.17 -4.03 8.08
CA ASP A 162 12.22 -5.09 9.09
C ASP A 162 11.77 -4.55 10.46
N GLN A 163 12.17 -3.33 10.82
CA GLN A 163 11.79 -2.70 12.07
C GLN A 163 10.31 -2.30 12.10
N VAL A 164 9.77 -1.74 11.00
CA VAL A 164 8.34 -1.45 10.87
C VAL A 164 7.52 -2.73 10.98
N TRP A 165 7.93 -3.78 10.28
CA TRP A 165 7.30 -5.10 10.33
C TRP A 165 7.28 -5.69 11.75
N GLN A 166 8.43 -5.69 12.42
CA GLN A 166 8.56 -6.20 13.78
C GLN A 166 7.68 -5.42 14.76
N GLN A 167 7.63 -4.10 14.63
CA GLN A 167 6.80 -3.27 15.49
C GLN A 167 5.31 -3.57 15.28
N PHE A 168 4.86 -3.64 14.03
CA PHE A 168 3.46 -3.94 13.70
C PHE A 168 3.06 -5.32 14.22
N THR A 169 3.88 -6.34 13.94
CA THR A 169 3.70 -7.71 14.44
C THR A 169 3.60 -7.73 15.96
N ARG A 170 4.51 -7.02 16.67
CA ARG A 170 4.48 -6.92 18.13
C ARG A 170 3.24 -6.20 18.65
N SER A 171 2.72 -5.21 17.93
CA SER A 171 1.46 -4.54 18.27
C SER A 171 0.29 -5.53 18.24
N LEU A 172 0.15 -6.30 17.16
CA LEU A 172 -0.92 -7.31 17.04
C LEU A 172 -0.87 -8.34 18.17
N LEU A 173 0.32 -8.91 18.41
CA LEU A 173 0.49 -9.95 19.43
C LEU A 173 0.21 -9.44 20.85
N ARG A 174 0.60 -8.19 21.16
CA ARG A 174 0.27 -7.56 22.45
C ARG A 174 -1.23 -7.34 22.63
N SER A 175 -1.95 -7.13 21.52
CA SER A 175 -3.42 -7.04 21.49
C SER A 175 -4.10 -8.41 21.49
N GLY A 176 -3.36 -9.50 21.71
CA GLY A 176 -3.87 -10.86 21.84
C GLY A 176 -4.07 -11.61 20.53
N TRP A 177 -3.69 -11.01 19.40
CA TRP A 177 -3.70 -11.72 18.12
C TRP A 177 -2.66 -12.82 18.11
N GLN A 178 -2.91 -13.89 17.37
CA GLN A 178 -1.99 -15.01 17.25
C GLN A 178 -1.46 -15.09 15.82
N LEU A 179 -0.14 -15.21 15.68
CA LEU A 179 0.49 -15.42 14.38
C LEU A 179 0.11 -16.83 13.87
N LEU A 180 -0.60 -16.89 12.75
CA LEU A 180 -1.01 -18.13 12.12
C LEU A 180 0.04 -18.60 11.10
N MET A 181 0.46 -17.69 10.22
CA MET A 181 1.44 -17.98 9.17
C MET A 181 2.29 -16.74 8.90
N GLN A 182 3.57 -16.94 8.62
CA GLN A 182 4.46 -15.90 8.12
C GLN A 182 5.02 -16.34 6.78
N TYR A 183 4.96 -15.43 5.80
CA TYR A 183 5.51 -15.63 4.47
C TYR A 183 6.79 -14.83 4.35
N SER A 184 7.88 -15.50 3.98
CA SER A 184 9.12 -14.81 3.58
C SER A 184 9.24 -14.80 2.07
N ALA A 185 9.92 -13.79 1.52
CA ALA A 185 10.24 -13.76 0.09
C ALA A 185 11.00 -15.03 -0.36
N SER A 186 11.79 -15.64 0.53
CA SER A 186 12.46 -16.92 0.28
C SER A 186 11.50 -18.10 0.08
N ASP A 187 10.27 -18.04 0.59
CA ASP A 187 9.30 -19.13 0.48
C ASP A 187 8.57 -19.15 -0.87
N LEU A 188 8.59 -18.03 -1.61
CA LEU A 188 7.87 -17.87 -2.88
C LEU A 188 8.69 -18.24 -4.15
N GLY A 189 9.88 -18.82 -3.99
CA GLY A 189 10.67 -19.34 -5.12
C GLY A 189 11.31 -18.26 -6.00
N PHE A 190 11.22 -18.40 -7.34
CA PHE A 190 12.00 -17.65 -8.34
C PHE A 190 11.76 -16.14 -8.42
N MET A 191 10.92 -15.56 -7.56
CA MET A 191 10.76 -14.12 -7.48
C MET A 191 11.86 -13.52 -6.60
N ALA A 192 13.05 -13.35 -7.18
CA ALA A 192 14.06 -12.46 -6.62
C ALA A 192 13.59 -11.02 -6.84
N THR A 193 12.64 -10.56 -6.03
CA THR A 193 12.34 -9.14 -5.97
C THR A 193 13.45 -8.48 -5.17
N GLU A 194 14.09 -7.44 -5.74
CA GLU A 194 15.04 -6.60 -5.00
C GLU A 194 14.36 -5.89 -3.80
N LYS A 195 13.02 -5.91 -3.76
CA LYS A 195 12.20 -5.30 -2.74
C LYS A 195 12.00 -6.22 -1.54
N ARG A 196 12.22 -5.67 -0.35
CA ARG A 196 11.88 -6.32 0.90
C ARG A 196 10.36 -6.28 1.08
N TRP A 197 9.78 -7.48 1.13
CA TRP A 197 8.36 -7.72 1.33
C TRP A 197 8.19 -8.62 2.55
N HIS A 198 7.26 -8.26 3.43
CA HIS A 198 6.90 -9.05 4.59
C HIS A 198 5.40 -9.31 4.57
N SER A 199 5.00 -10.56 4.78
CA SER A 199 3.58 -10.89 4.96
C SER A 199 3.35 -11.91 6.05
N ALA A 200 2.20 -11.81 6.71
CA ALA A 200 1.74 -12.79 7.68
C ALA A 200 0.23 -12.75 7.83
N SER A 201 -0.36 -13.88 8.24
CA SER A 201 -1.73 -13.94 8.71
C SER A 201 -1.77 -14.07 10.23
N PHE A 202 -2.75 -13.39 10.83
CA PHE A 202 -2.99 -13.40 12.26
C PHE A 202 -4.46 -13.75 12.52
N ILE A 203 -4.70 -14.51 13.58
CA ILE A 203 -6.06 -14.82 14.07
C ILE A 203 -6.39 -13.92 15.25
N SER A 204 -7.64 -13.43 15.26
CA SER A 204 -8.15 -12.60 16.35
C SER A 204 -8.18 -13.36 17.68
N PRO A 205 -8.15 -12.68 18.83
CA PRO A 205 -8.27 -13.34 20.13
C PRO A 205 -9.54 -14.21 20.30
N THR A 206 -10.61 -13.88 19.55
CA THR A 206 -11.87 -14.63 19.58
C THR A 206 -11.91 -15.78 18.57
N GLY A 207 -10.97 -15.83 17.62
CA GLY A 207 -10.98 -16.80 16.52
C GLY A 207 -11.94 -16.46 15.37
N GLU A 208 -12.72 -15.38 15.49
CA GLU A 208 -13.79 -14.98 14.56
C GLU A 208 -13.29 -14.18 13.35
N ALA A 209 -12.02 -13.77 13.34
CA ALA A 209 -11.44 -13.02 12.24
C ALA A 209 -10.00 -13.42 11.98
N GLU A 210 -9.62 -13.29 10.72
CA GLU A 210 -8.24 -13.41 10.25
C GLU A 210 -7.81 -12.08 9.64
N CYS A 211 -6.64 -11.59 10.05
CA CYS A 211 -6.03 -10.39 9.50
C CYS A 211 -4.78 -10.80 8.72
N TYR A 212 -4.83 -10.64 7.41
CA TYR A 212 -3.65 -10.74 6.57
C TYR A 212 -2.97 -9.39 6.49
N VAL A 213 -1.67 -9.36 6.76
CA VAL A 213 -0.84 -8.17 6.79
C VAL A 213 0.23 -8.34 5.72
N SER A 214 0.38 -7.34 4.85
CA SER A 214 1.47 -7.26 3.87
C SER A 214 2.13 -5.89 3.98
N LEU A 215 3.46 -5.88 4.09
CA LEU A 215 4.28 -4.67 4.14
C LEU A 215 5.27 -4.68 2.98
N GLU A 216 5.21 -3.66 2.14
CA GLU A 216 6.18 -3.43 1.07
C GLU A 216 6.92 -2.11 1.30
N ALA A 217 8.25 -2.14 1.21
CA ALA A 217 9.05 -0.92 1.11
C ALA A 217 8.94 -0.34 -0.31
N VAL A 218 8.33 0.84 -0.43
CA VAL A 218 8.11 1.52 -1.71
C VAL A 218 9.35 2.31 -2.10
N GLU A 219 9.87 3.10 -1.16
CA GLU A 219 11.12 3.88 -1.25
C GLU A 219 11.80 3.91 0.12
N ARG A 220 12.94 4.59 0.24
CA ARG A 220 13.60 4.75 1.55
C ARG A 220 12.61 5.34 2.54
N GLN A 221 12.34 4.59 3.62
CA GLN A 221 11.47 5.01 4.73
C GLN A 221 9.98 5.19 4.40
N CYS A 222 9.54 4.86 3.18
CA CYS A 222 8.13 4.87 2.78
C CYS A 222 7.61 3.44 2.60
N PHE A 223 6.45 3.16 3.18
CA PHE A 223 5.89 1.82 3.29
C PHE A 223 4.42 1.77 2.83
N ASP A 224 4.08 0.73 2.07
CA ASP A 224 2.69 0.30 1.80
C ASP A 224 2.38 -0.85 2.75
N LEU A 225 1.48 -0.61 3.70
CA LEU A 225 0.97 -1.59 4.65
C LEU A 225 -0.48 -1.92 4.32
N ARG A 226 -0.72 -3.14 3.85
CA ARG A 226 -2.04 -3.65 3.50
C ARG A 226 -2.54 -4.60 4.59
N LEU A 227 -3.80 -4.40 4.97
CA LEU A 227 -4.53 -5.24 5.91
C LEU A 227 -5.77 -5.77 5.20
N ILE A 228 -5.93 -7.08 5.17
CA ILE A 228 -7.16 -7.72 4.69
C ILE A 228 -7.79 -8.41 5.88
N TRP A 229 -9.00 -7.99 6.21
CA TRP A 229 -9.78 -8.48 7.32
C TRP A 229 -10.83 -9.45 6.83
N LEU A 230 -10.60 -10.74 7.06
CA LEU A 230 -11.50 -11.80 6.66
C LEU A 230 -12.36 -12.20 7.87
N PRO A 231 -13.70 -12.04 7.81
CA PRO A 231 -14.55 -12.70 8.79
C PRO A 231 -14.33 -14.21 8.65
N ARG A 232 -13.99 -14.89 9.75
CA ARG A 232 -13.94 -16.35 9.74
C ARG A 232 -15.35 -16.87 9.91
N PHE A 233 -15.84 -17.55 8.88
CA PHE A 233 -16.97 -18.44 9.03
C PHE A 233 -16.52 -19.65 9.85
N LEU A 234 -16.72 -19.59 11.17
CA LEU A 234 -16.40 -20.67 12.10
C LEU A 234 -17.07 -22.00 11.69
N ASP A 235 -18.16 -21.93 10.93
CA ASP A 235 -18.92 -23.10 10.46
C ASP A 235 -18.20 -23.90 9.35
N GLU A 236 -17.19 -23.32 8.68
CA GLU A 236 -16.45 -23.96 7.57
C GLU A 236 -15.02 -24.37 7.92
N LEU A 237 -14.55 -24.04 9.13
CA LEU A 237 -13.29 -24.60 9.60
C LEU A 237 -13.51 -26.07 9.87
N ASP A 238 -12.96 -26.91 9.00
CA ASP A 238 -12.76 -28.32 9.29
C ASP A 238 -12.17 -28.44 10.70
N GLN A 239 -12.70 -29.37 11.49
CA GLN A 239 -12.19 -29.73 12.81
C GLN A 239 -10.65 -29.88 12.78
N GLU A 240 -10.07 -30.33 11.66
CA GLU A 240 -8.63 -30.39 11.44
C GLU A 240 -7.92 -29.04 11.64
N PHE A 241 -8.52 -27.93 11.21
CA PHE A 241 -7.94 -26.59 11.39
C PHE A 241 -8.07 -26.11 12.83
N ALA A 242 -9.23 -26.35 13.47
CA ALA A 242 -9.43 -26.01 14.88
C ALA A 242 -8.44 -26.77 15.78
N ASP A 243 -8.23 -28.05 15.50
CA ASP A 243 -7.26 -28.90 16.19
C ASP A 243 -5.83 -28.40 15.92
N ARG A 244 -5.50 -27.99 14.69
CA ARG A 244 -4.20 -27.37 14.37
C ARG A 244 -3.97 -26.07 15.15
N ILE A 245 -4.96 -25.18 15.28
CA ILE A 245 -4.82 -23.97 16.12
C ILE A 245 -4.57 -24.36 17.58
N ALA A 246 -5.34 -25.31 18.11
CA ALA A 246 -5.22 -25.75 19.50
C ALA A 246 -3.84 -26.35 19.81
N ASP A 247 -3.22 -26.98 18.81
CA ASP A 247 -1.89 -27.59 18.89
C ASP A 247 -0.74 -26.65 18.49
N LEU A 248 -1.02 -25.44 17.97
CA LEU A 248 0.05 -24.49 17.68
C LEU A 248 0.72 -24.11 19.00
N PRO A 249 2.03 -24.38 19.16
CA PRO A 249 2.73 -23.90 20.33
C PRO A 249 2.59 -22.39 20.36
N ALA A 250 2.30 -21.81 21.52
CA ALA A 250 2.38 -20.36 21.69
C ALA A 250 3.77 -19.95 21.19
N ILE A 251 3.82 -19.33 20.00
CA ILE A 251 5.07 -18.87 19.42
C ILE A 251 5.50 -17.73 20.32
N ALA A 252 6.33 -18.05 21.30
CA ALA A 252 7.07 -17.06 22.05
C ALA A 252 8.03 -16.43 21.05
N LEU A 253 7.57 -15.37 20.39
CA LEU A 253 8.50 -14.42 19.78
C LEU A 253 9.37 -13.96 20.94
N GLU A 254 10.62 -14.46 20.96
CA GLU A 254 11.64 -13.93 21.84
C GLU A 254 11.57 -12.41 21.69
N ALA A 255 11.37 -11.71 22.81
CA ALA A 255 11.30 -10.27 22.81
C ALA A 255 12.52 -9.78 22.04
N PRO A 256 12.36 -9.09 20.89
CA PRO A 256 13.50 -8.67 20.11
C PRO A 256 14.39 -7.85 21.02
N GLU A 257 15.71 -8.07 20.95
CA GLU A 257 16.64 -7.27 21.73
C GLU A 257 16.29 -5.78 21.53
N PRO A 258 16.23 -4.99 22.60
CA PRO A 258 15.86 -3.59 22.51
C PRO A 258 16.71 -2.94 21.41
N ILE A 259 16.05 -2.29 20.45
CA ILE A 259 16.74 -1.56 19.39
C ILE A 259 17.54 -0.47 20.11
N GLU A 260 18.85 -0.66 20.24
CA GLU A 260 19.72 0.40 20.73
C GLU A 260 19.57 1.56 19.75
N ALA A 261 19.00 2.67 20.23
CA ALA A 261 18.93 3.91 19.46
C ALA A 261 20.35 4.19 18.98
N ALA A 262 20.51 4.37 17.66
CA ALA A 262 21.81 4.67 17.08
C ALA A 262 22.41 5.85 17.85
N SER A 263 23.48 5.58 18.60
CA SER A 263 24.16 6.63 19.37
C SER A 263 24.61 7.71 18.41
N SER A 264 24.09 8.92 18.58
CA SER A 264 24.44 10.11 17.81
C SER A 264 25.80 10.66 18.26
N ASP A 265 26.82 9.81 18.30
CA ASP A 265 28.13 10.20 18.82
C ASP A 265 29.03 10.77 17.73
N ASP A 266 29.41 12.01 18.01
CA ASP A 266 30.50 12.85 17.53
C ASP A 266 30.52 13.34 16.06
N PRO A 267 30.33 14.66 15.82
CA PRO A 267 30.75 15.27 14.56
C PRO A 267 32.28 15.20 14.43
N PRO A 268 32.82 14.98 13.21
CA PRO A 268 34.25 14.95 13.01
C PRO A 268 34.86 16.32 13.33
N ALA A 269 35.91 16.29 14.15
CA ALA A 269 36.71 17.45 14.54
C ALA A 269 37.55 18.00 13.37
#